data_AF-A0A1G2DGX5-F1
#
_entry.id   AF-A0A1G2DGX5-F1
#
_cell.length_a   1.000
_cell.length_b   1.000
_cell.length_c   1.000
_cell.angle_alpha   90.00
_cell.angle_beta   90.00
_cell.angle_gamma   90.00
#
_symmetry.space_group_name_H-M   'P 1'
#
loop_
_entity.id
_entity.type
_entity.pdbx_description
1 polymer ?
#
loop_
_entity_poly.entity_id
_entity_poly.type
_entity_poly.pdbx_seq_one_letter_code
_entity_poly.pdbx_strand_id
1 'polypeptide(L)'
;MLGACGHAEEWGLWKLVSRRISLKKCELYIAGFYPDGFPWIKKSLEHTCLRCAVQMHNARIKAIHVPVIDHWESMTTGEALETARAYATQEKKV
;
A
#
# COMPACT_ATOMS: atom_id res chain seq x y z
N MET A 1 -13.41 2.40 17.20
CA MET A 1 -12.49 1.84 16.18
C MET A 1 -11.09 1.92 16.78
N LEU A 2 -10.56 0.84 17.35
CA LEU A 2 -9.25 0.81 18.02
C LEU A 2 -8.14 0.70 16.96
N GLY A 3 -7.23 1.69 16.93
CA GLY A 3 -5.91 1.61 16.29
C GLY A 3 -5.82 2.13 14.84
N ALA A 4 -5.00 3.16 14.64
CA ALA A 4 -4.34 3.41 13.36
C ALA A 4 -3.25 2.33 13.16
N CYS A 5 -3.04 1.83 11.93
CA CYS A 5 -1.91 0.94 11.67
C CYS A 5 -0.60 1.73 11.70
N GLY A 6 -0.67 3.06 11.51
CA GLY A 6 0.47 3.94 11.62
C GLY A 6 1.51 3.71 10.52
N HIS A 7 1.14 3.00 9.44
CA HIS A 7 2.01 2.82 8.29
C HIS A 7 2.11 4.10 7.46
N ALA A 8 3.20 4.23 6.71
CA ALA A 8 3.50 5.42 5.92
C ALA A 8 2.37 5.81 4.95
N GLU A 9 1.70 4.82 4.38
CA GLU A 9 0.53 4.99 3.49
C GLU A 9 -0.59 5.75 4.20
N GLU A 10 -0.94 5.30 5.41
CA GLU A 10 -2.02 5.92 6.19
C GLU A 10 -1.67 7.39 6.51
N TRP A 11 -0.47 7.65 7.01
CA TRP A 11 0.01 9.01 7.28
C TRP A 11 0.00 9.89 6.03
N GLY A 12 0.45 9.35 4.89
CA GLY A 12 0.44 10.03 3.61
C GLY A 12 -0.96 10.41 3.16
N LEU A 13 -1.91 9.47 3.22
CA LEU A 13 -3.32 9.70 2.89
C LEU A 13 -3.92 10.79 3.77
N TRP A 14 -3.79 10.68 5.10
CA TRP A 14 -4.34 11.67 6.03
C TRP A 14 -3.76 13.07 5.82
N LYS A 15 -2.47 13.18 5.49
CA LYS A 15 -1.82 14.46 5.17
C LYS A 15 -2.37 15.09 3.88
N LEU A 16 -2.72 14.29 2.88
CA LEU A 16 -3.34 14.78 1.65
C LEU A 16 -4.79 15.19 1.88
N VAL A 17 -5.54 14.40 2.66
CA VAL A 17 -6.92 14.71 3.07
C VAL A 17 -6.98 16.02 3.85
N SER A 18 -6.10 16.24 4.83
CA SER A 18 -6.07 17.47 5.62
C SER A 18 -5.75 18.72 4.77
N ARG A 19 -5.05 18.53 3.65
CA ARG A 19 -4.77 19.57 2.65
C ARG A 19 -5.87 19.73 1.59
N ARG A 20 -6.98 18.99 1.70
CA ARG A 20 -8.09 18.97 0.74
C ARG A 20 -7.65 18.61 -0.69
N ILE A 21 -6.60 17.80 -0.83
CA ILE A 21 -6.12 17.32 -2.13
C ILE A 21 -6.98 16.13 -2.56
N SER A 22 -7.42 16.13 -3.83
CA SER A 22 -8.20 15.03 -4.39
C SER A 22 -7.31 13.81 -4.63
N LEU A 23 -7.56 12.74 -3.87
CA LEU A 23 -6.80 11.49 -3.95
C LEU A 23 -7.06 10.71 -5.25
N LYS A 24 -8.17 10.99 -5.95
CA LYS A 24 -8.56 10.28 -7.19
C LYS A 24 -7.56 10.44 -8.34
N LYS A 25 -6.75 11.50 -8.30
CA LYS A 25 -5.72 11.80 -9.30
C LYS A 25 -4.32 11.44 -8.81
N CYS A 26 -4.20 10.90 -7.60
CA CYS A 26 -2.93 10.54 -7.01
C CYS A 26 -2.55 9.11 -7.40
N GLU A 27 -1.25 8.90 -7.52
CA GLU A 27 -0.60 7.61 -7.55
C GLU A 27 0.32 7.52 -6.33
N LEU A 28 0.41 6.36 -5.69
CA LEU A 28 1.24 6.16 -4.50
C LEU A 28 2.43 5.29 -4.83
N TYR A 29 3.62 5.70 -4.38
CA TYR A 29 4.82 4.87 -4.40
C TYR A 29 5.09 4.39 -2.98
N ILE A 30 5.08 3.08 -2.78
CA ILE A 30 5.16 2.44 -1.46
C ILE A 30 6.36 1.51 -1.43
N ALA A 31 7.31 1.80 -0.56
CA ALA A 31 8.46 0.94 -0.27
C ALA A 31 8.39 0.46 1.18
N GLY A 32 8.59 -0.86 1.37
CA GLY A 32 8.85 -1.43 2.69
C GLY A 32 10.35 -1.48 2.97
N PHE A 33 10.71 -1.53 4.25
CA PHE A 33 12.09 -1.66 4.70
C PHE A 33 12.17 -2.73 5.77
N TYR A 34 13.23 -3.53 5.75
CA TYR A 34 13.56 -4.44 6.83
C TYR A 34 14.02 -3.67 8.08
N PRO A 35 14.03 -4.29 9.28
CA PRO A 35 14.47 -3.63 10.51
C PRO A 35 15.92 -3.12 10.48
N ASP A 36 16.76 -3.68 9.61
CA ASP A 36 18.13 -3.25 9.36
C ASP A 36 18.24 -2.05 8.40
N GLY A 37 17.11 -1.55 7.90
CA GLY A 37 17.02 -0.41 6.99
C GLY A 37 17.23 -0.74 5.52
N PHE A 38 17.45 -2.01 5.14
CA PHE A 38 17.52 -2.39 3.73
C PHE A 38 16.13 -2.37 3.09
N PRO A 39 16.01 -1.94 1.81
CA PRO A 39 14.73 -1.92 1.11
C PRO A 39 14.22 -3.35 0.92
N TRP A 40 12.93 -3.54 1.20
CA TRP A 40 12.25 -4.79 0.90
C TRP A 40 11.82 -4.81 -0.56
N ILE A 41 12.70 -5.34 -1.43
CA ILE A 41 12.41 -5.54 -2.84
C ILE A 41 11.56 -6.80 -3.01
N LYS A 42 10.39 -6.66 -3.64
CA LYS A 42 9.43 -7.75 -3.77
C LYS A 42 9.79 -8.66 -4.95
N LYS A 43 9.58 -9.96 -4.78
CA LYS A 43 9.71 -10.95 -5.86
C LYS A 43 8.50 -10.96 -6.78
N SER A 44 7.35 -10.52 -6.28
CA SER A 44 6.07 -10.45 -6.99
C SER A 44 5.34 -9.14 -6.69
N LEU A 45 4.47 -8.73 -7.61
CA LEU A 45 3.63 -7.56 -7.46
C LEU A 45 2.57 -7.81 -6.37
N GLU A 46 2.79 -7.29 -5.15
CA GLU A 46 1.90 -7.54 -4.02
C GLU A 46 1.92 -6.44 -2.95
N HIS A 47 0.76 -6.21 -2.33
CA HIS A 47 0.61 -5.37 -1.15
C HIS A 47 0.15 -6.22 0.05
N THR A 48 0.66 -5.94 1.25
CA THR A 48 0.45 -6.82 2.41
C THR A 48 -0.54 -6.30 3.42
N CYS A 49 -0.69 -4.98 3.57
CA CYS A 49 -1.53 -4.42 4.61
C CYS A 49 -2.98 -4.27 4.14
N LEU A 50 -3.87 -5.14 4.64
CA LEU A 50 -5.29 -5.09 4.26
C LEU A 50 -5.94 -3.74 4.60
N ARG A 51 -5.57 -3.14 5.75
CA ARG A 51 -6.12 -1.85 6.18
C ARG A 51 -5.71 -0.71 5.24
N CYS A 52 -4.43 -0.65 4.86
CA CYS A 52 -3.95 0.34 3.89
C CYS A 52 -4.61 0.11 2.52
N ALA A 53 -4.72 -1.13 2.05
CA ALA A 53 -5.39 -1.46 0.81
C ALA A 53 -6.86 -0.97 0.79
N VAL A 54 -7.62 -1.23 1.86
CA VAL A 54 -9.00 -0.74 2.00
C VAL A 54 -9.07 0.79 1.97
N GLN A 55 -8.18 1.48 2.70
CA GLN A 55 -8.16 2.94 2.69
C GLN A 55 -7.82 3.51 1.31
N MET A 56 -6.81 2.96 0.63
CA MET A 56 -6.41 3.38 -0.72
C MET A 56 -7.53 3.13 -1.75
N HIS A 57 -8.19 1.98 -1.65
CA HIS A 57 -9.32 1.62 -2.52
C HIS A 57 -10.52 2.55 -2.29
N ASN A 58 -10.91 2.77 -1.04
CA ASN A 58 -12.00 3.69 -0.69
C ASN A 58 -11.70 5.14 -1.09
N ALA A 59 -10.43 5.55 -0.98
CA ALA A 59 -9.93 6.84 -1.46
C ALA A 59 -9.93 6.96 -3.00
N ARG A 60 -10.12 5.83 -3.72
CA ARG A 60 -10.10 5.71 -5.18
C ARG A 60 -8.80 6.22 -5.79
N ILE A 61 -7.68 5.88 -5.17
CA ILE A 61 -6.35 6.19 -5.72
C ILE A 61 -6.18 5.52 -7.08
N LYS A 62 -5.51 6.21 -8.00
CA LYS A 62 -5.39 5.80 -9.39
C LYS A 62 -4.57 4.52 -9.53
N ALA A 63 -3.41 4.47 -8.89
CA ALA A 63 -2.51 3.33 -8.90
C ALA A 63 -1.59 3.32 -7.66
N ILE A 64 -1.09 2.14 -7.34
CA ILE A 64 -0.06 1.89 -6.33
C ILE A 64 1.15 1.30 -7.03
N HIS A 65 2.32 1.86 -6.76
CA HIS A 65 3.61 1.40 -7.27
C HIS A 65 4.41 0.81 -6.13
N VAL A 66 4.94 -0.40 -6.32
CA VAL A 66 5.79 -1.09 -5.35
C VAL A 66 7.12 -1.49 -5.99
N PRO A 67 8.24 -1.51 -5.23
CA PRO A 67 9.51 -1.93 -5.77
C PRO A 67 9.52 -3.45 -5.97
N VAL A 68 9.79 -3.87 -7.21
CA VAL A 68 10.09 -5.25 -7.57
C VAL A 68 11.55 -5.33 -8.04
N ILE A 69 11.99 -6.52 -8.45
CA ILE A 69 13.33 -6.71 -9.02
C ILE A 69 13.50 -5.75 -10.20
N ASP A 70 14.48 -4.84 -10.10
CA ASP A 70 14.95 -3.89 -11.11
C ASP A 70 14.02 -2.71 -11.50
N HIS A 71 12.77 -2.64 -11.03
CA HIS A 71 11.88 -1.51 -11.35
C HIS A 71 10.75 -1.29 -10.32
N TRP A 72 9.98 -0.22 -10.54
CA TRP A 72 8.70 0.00 -9.87
C TRP A 72 7.58 -0.57 -10.71
N GLU A 73 6.83 -1.51 -10.14
CA GLU A 73 5.69 -2.14 -10.80
C GLU A 73 4.38 -1.61 -10.24
N SER A 74 3.40 -1.41 -11.13
CA SER A 74 2.13 -0.76 -10.82
C SER A 74 1.02 -1.78 -10.61
N MET A 75 0.20 -1.58 -9.59
CA MET A 75 -1.04 -2.30 -9.35
C MET A 75 -2.19 -1.34 -9.10
N THR A 76 -3.39 -1.80 -9.43
CA THR A 76 -4.63 -1.15 -9.03
C THR A 76 -4.89 -1.33 -7.53
N THR A 77 -5.72 -0.45 -6.95
CA THR A 77 -6.13 -0.60 -5.54
C THR A 77 -6.98 -1.85 -5.29
N GLY A 78 -7.62 -2.41 -6.33
CA GLY A 78 -8.33 -3.69 -6.26
C GLY A 78 -7.37 -4.88 -6.16
N GLU A 79 -6.31 -4.90 -6.97
CA GLU A 79 -5.25 -5.93 -6.86
C GLU A 79 -4.53 -5.85 -5.50
N ALA A 80 -4.31 -4.64 -4.99
CA ALA A 80 -3.77 -4.44 -3.65
C ALA A 80 -4.68 -5.04 -2.56
N LEU A 81 -6.00 -4.96 -2.70
CA LEU A 81 -6.96 -5.57 -1.79
C LEU A 81 -6.89 -7.10 -1.83
N GLU A 82 -6.88 -7.69 -3.02
CA GLU A 82 -6.83 -9.14 -3.18
C GLU A 82 -5.53 -9.72 -2.64
N THR A 83 -4.39 -9.10 -2.95
CA THR A 83 -3.11 -9.53 -2.42
C THR A 83 -3.06 -9.39 -0.91
N ALA A 84 -3.49 -8.26 -0.35
CA ALA A 84 -3.48 -8.04 1.09
C ALA A 84 -4.46 -8.95 1.85
N ARG A 85 -5.59 -9.33 1.23
CA ARG A 85 -6.53 -10.31 1.77
C ARG A 85 -5.86 -11.66 1.97
N ALA A 86 -5.10 -12.13 0.98
CA ALA A 86 -4.38 -13.41 1.06
C ALA A 86 -3.36 -13.45 2.22
N TYR A 87 -2.71 -12.32 2.54
CA TYR A 87 -1.86 -12.23 3.73
C TYR A 87 -2.68 -12.22 5.02
N ALA A 88 -3.78 -11.47 5.06
CA ALA A 88 -4.64 -11.38 6.23
C ALA A 88 -5.33 -12.71 6.57
N THR A 89 -5.69 -13.52 5.58
CA THR A 89 -6.25 -14.88 5.75
C THR A 89 -5.20 -15.98 5.90
N GLN A 90 -3.91 -15.62 5.91
CA GLN A 90 -2.77 -16.55 6.00
C GLN A 90 -2.62 -17.52 4.81
N GLU A 91 -3.32 -17.28 3.70
CA GLU A 91 -3.10 -17.97 2.43
C GLU A 91 -1.71 -17.64 1.85
N LYS A 92 -1.15 -16.48 2.22
CA LYS A 92 0.24 -16.06 1.95
C LYS A 92 0.94 -15.64 3.24
N LYS A 93 2.27 -15.81 3.26
CA LYS A 93 3.15 -15.37 4.36
C LYS A 93 4.19 -14.38 3.82
N VAL A 94 4.54 -13.40 4.66
CA VAL A 94 5.59 -12.40 4.40
C VAL A 94 6.96 -13.05 4.57
#